data_AF-A0A2T2VGM4-F1
#
_entry.id   AF-A0A2T2VGM4-F1
#
_cell.length_a   1.000
_cell.length_b   1.000
_cell.length_c   1.000
_cell.angle_alpha   90.00
_cell.angle_beta   90.00
_cell.angle_gamma   90.00
#
_symmetry.space_group_name_H-M   'P 1'
#
loop_
_entity.id
_entity.type
_entity.pdbx_description
1 polymer ?
#
loop_
_entity_poly.entity_id
_entity_poly.type
_entity_poly.pdbx_seq_one_letter_code
_entity_poly.pdbx_strand_id
1 'polypeptide(L)'
;MLWIHAEQAKLGDFVNSFKEKVKGDLAYFKNQDGKIGHTGVVLDSDKVIHASEKVRIDLLTDRGIYRETLGEYTHQLHSIKSILNHTEQ
;
A
#
# COMPACT_ATOMS: atom_id res chain seq x y z
N MET A 1 7.12 10.50 -10.70
CA MET A 1 8.22 10.66 -9.72
C MET A 1 8.43 9.33 -9.00
N LEU A 2 9.11 8.37 -9.66
CA LEU A 2 9.20 6.97 -9.19
C LEU A 2 10.25 6.76 -8.07
N TRP A 3 11.23 7.66 -7.95
CA TRP A 3 12.41 7.47 -7.11
C TRP A 3 12.11 7.43 -5.61
N ILE A 4 11.26 8.33 -5.10
CA ILE A 4 11.01 8.46 -3.66
C ILE A 4 10.29 7.23 -3.08
N HIS A 5 9.35 6.64 -3.83
CA HIS A 5 8.58 5.49 -3.36
C HIS A 5 9.47 4.24 -3.21
N ALA A 6 10.41 4.07 -4.14
CA ALA A 6 11.39 2.98 -4.09
C ALA A 6 12.38 3.15 -2.93
N GLU A 7 12.70 4.38 -2.53
CA GLU A 7 13.53 4.63 -1.34
C GLU A 7 12.79 4.32 -0.05
N GLN A 8 11.52 4.74 0.07
CA GLN A 8 10.68 4.43 1.23
C GLN A 8 10.54 2.91 1.45
N ALA A 9 10.38 2.14 0.37
CA ALA A 9 10.23 0.68 0.44
C ALA A 9 11.48 -0.06 0.98
N LYS A 10 12.63 0.62 1.11
CA LYS A 10 13.84 0.06 1.74
C LYS A 10 13.80 0.16 3.27
N LEU A 11 12.90 0.96 3.82
CA LEU A 11 12.73 1.16 5.25
C LEU A 11 11.63 0.23 5.78
N GLY A 12 11.75 -0.11 7.06
CA GLY A 12 10.78 -0.97 7.75
C GLY A 12 10.85 -2.45 7.38
N ASP A 13 10.12 -3.23 8.16
CA ASP A 13 10.12 -4.68 8.08
C ASP A 13 9.08 -5.17 7.08
N PHE A 14 9.36 -6.31 6.44
CA PHE A 14 8.39 -6.93 5.55
C PHE A 14 7.23 -7.50 6.34
N VAL A 15 6.01 -7.19 5.89
CA VAL A 15 4.82 -7.92 6.30
C VAL A 15 4.67 -9.11 5.36
N ASN A 16 4.75 -10.33 5.91
CA ASN A 16 4.91 -11.55 5.12
C ASN A 16 3.62 -12.00 4.43
N SER A 17 2.46 -11.60 4.96
CA SER A 17 1.17 -11.92 4.37
C SER A 17 0.22 -10.74 4.39
N PHE A 18 -0.69 -10.68 3.42
CA PHE A 18 -1.74 -9.65 3.38
C PHE A 18 -2.61 -9.64 4.64
N LYS A 19 -2.72 -10.77 5.36
CA LYS A 19 -3.53 -10.89 6.57
C LYS A 19 -2.85 -10.33 7.82
N GLU A 20 -1.51 -10.31 7.83
CA GLU A 20 -0.69 -9.80 8.94
C GLU A 20 -0.58 -8.28 8.94
N LYS A 21 -0.99 -7.60 7.86
CA LYS A 21 -0.96 -6.14 7.80
C LYS A 21 -1.82 -5.54 8.90
N VAL A 22 -1.34 -4.43 9.44
CA VAL A 22 -2.04 -3.65 10.44
C VAL A 22 -2.14 -2.19 10.01
N LYS A 23 -3.00 -1.46 10.71
CA LYS A 23 -3.14 -0.02 10.51
C LYS A 23 -1.80 0.68 10.70
N GLY A 24 -1.46 1.55 9.75
CA GLY A 24 -0.23 2.32 9.75
C GLY A 24 0.89 1.71 8.90
N ASP A 25 0.75 0.45 8.48
CA ASP A 25 1.67 -0.13 7.49
C ASP A 25 1.60 0.62 6.16
N LEU A 26 2.69 0.57 5.40
CA LEU A 26 2.77 1.14 4.06
C LEU A 26 2.59 0.05 3.01
N ALA A 27 1.57 0.21 2.17
CA ALA A 27 1.34 -0.61 0.99
C ALA A 27 1.96 0.06 -0.23
N TYR A 28 2.84 -0.66 -0.92
CA TYR A 28 3.51 -0.22 -2.14
C TYR A 28 2.90 -0.89 -3.35
N PHE A 29 2.77 -0.13 -4.43
CA PHE A 29 2.15 -0.59 -5.67
C PHE A 29 3.09 -0.39 -6.85
N LYS A 30 3.05 -1.35 -7.77
CA LYS A 30 3.92 -1.35 -8.94
C LYS A 30 3.27 -0.73 -10.17
N ASN A 31 4.11 -0.17 -11.04
CA ASN A 31 3.74 0.26 -12.38
C ASN A 31 3.77 -0.93 -13.36
N GLN A 32 3.56 -0.64 -14.66
CA GLN A 32 3.59 -1.65 -15.72
C GLN A 32 4.94 -2.36 -15.87
N ASP A 33 6.04 -1.71 -15.50
CA ASP A 33 7.40 -2.29 -15.51
C ASP A 33 7.71 -3.13 -14.26
N GLY A 34 6.72 -3.29 -13.36
CA GLY A 34 6.89 -3.99 -12.09
C GLY A 34 7.64 -3.21 -11.00
N LYS A 35 8.00 -1.96 -11.26
CA LYS A 35 8.71 -1.09 -10.29
C LYS A 35 7.71 -0.38 -9.38
N ILE A 36 8.08 -0.16 -8.13
CA ILE A 36 7.27 0.62 -7.18
C ILE A 36 7.08 2.03 -7.74
N GLY A 37 5.82 2.42 -7.96
CA GLY A 37 5.45 3.73 -8.48
C GLY A 37 4.38 4.46 -7.70
N HIS A 38 3.76 3.78 -6.72
CA HIS A 38 2.73 4.37 -5.87
C HIS A 38 2.80 3.79 -4.45
N THR A 39 2.27 4.52 -3.46
CA THR A 39 2.23 4.10 -2.05
C THR A 39 0.94 4.58 -1.37
N GLY A 40 0.54 3.92 -0.29
CA GLY A 40 -0.59 4.30 0.55
C GLY A 40 -0.45 3.73 1.96
N VAL A 41 -1.19 4.32 2.90
CA VAL A 41 -1.18 3.87 4.31
C VAL A 41 -2.36 2.93 4.52
N VAL A 42 -2.07 1.75 5.04
CA VAL A 42 -3.08 0.76 5.43
C VAL A 42 -3.91 1.30 6.59
N LEU A 43 -5.22 1.19 6.45
CA LEU A 43 -6.21 1.50 7.46
C LEU A 43 -6.87 0.21 7.95
N ASP A 44 -7.68 0.33 8.99
CA ASP A 44 -8.54 -0.76 9.46
C ASP A 44 -9.52 -1.22 8.34
N SER A 45 -9.98 -2.47 8.46
CA SER A 45 -11.01 -3.06 7.57
C SER A 45 -10.63 -3.10 6.08
N ASP A 46 -9.39 -3.49 5.76
CA ASP A 46 -8.90 -3.66 4.38
C ASP A 46 -9.04 -2.40 3.51
N LYS A 47 -8.71 -1.24 4.09
CA LYS A 47 -8.73 0.05 3.39
C LYS A 47 -7.34 0.64 3.26
N VAL A 48 -7.17 1.52 2.28
CA VAL A 48 -5.93 2.30 2.10
C VAL A 48 -6.26 3.75 1.85
N ILE A 49 -5.61 4.65 2.58
CA ILE A 49 -5.61 6.08 2.25
C ILE A 49 -4.41 6.38 1.36
N HIS A 50 -4.65 7.05 0.23
CA HIS A 50 -3.59 7.37 -0.73
C HIS A 50 -3.94 8.61 -1.57
N ALA A 51 -2.92 9.20 -2.17
CA ALA A 51 -3.04 10.38 -3.03
C ALA A 51 -2.78 10.01 -4.49
N SER A 52 -3.83 10.00 -5.30
CA SER A 52 -3.76 9.75 -6.74
C SER A 52 -4.85 10.60 -7.38
N GLU A 53 -4.50 11.71 -8.04
CA GLU A 53 -5.40 12.82 -8.42
C GLU A 53 -5.94 13.62 -7.22
N LYS A 54 -6.50 12.93 -6.22
CA LYS A 54 -6.97 13.46 -4.94
C LYS A 54 -6.65 12.48 -3.80
N VAL A 55 -6.65 12.98 -2.57
CA VAL A 55 -6.61 12.12 -1.38
C VAL A 55 -7.96 11.43 -1.22
N ARG A 56 -7.94 10.10 -1.09
CA ARG A 56 -9.16 9.31 -0.84
C ARG A 56 -8.82 7.98 -0.17
N ILE A 57 -9.88 7.28 0.22
CA ILE A 57 -9.82 5.93 0.80
C ILE A 57 -10.47 4.97 -0.20
N ASP A 58 -9.70 3.97 -0.62
CA ASP A 58 -10.15 2.91 -1.54
C ASP A 58 -10.00 1.53 -0.84
N LEU A 59 -10.62 0.50 -1.42
CA LEU A 59 -10.50 -0.88 -0.94
C LEU A 59 -9.10 -1.42 -1.27
N LEU A 60 -8.44 -1.99 -0.28
CA LEU A 60 -7.16 -2.67 -0.43
C LEU A 60 -7.39 -4.18 -0.42
N THR A 61 -6.85 -4.87 -1.42
CA THR A 61 -6.86 -6.34 -1.50
C THR A 61 -5.44 -6.88 -1.70
N ASP A 62 -5.29 -8.20 -1.65
CA ASP A 62 -4.04 -8.90 -2.00
C ASP A 62 -3.59 -8.66 -3.45
N ARG A 63 -4.51 -8.23 -4.33
CA ARG A 63 -4.22 -7.80 -5.71
C ARG A 63 -3.80 -6.33 -5.80
N GLY A 64 -4.31 -5.47 -4.92
CA GLY A 64 -4.01 -4.03 -4.92
C GLY A 64 -5.22 -3.16 -4.60
N ILE A 65 -5.27 -1.95 -5.17
CA ILE A 65 -6.33 -0.98 -4.89
C ILE A 65 -7.49 -1.20 -5.84
N TYR A 66 -8.65 -1.58 -5.29
CA TYR A 66 -9.90 -1.66 -6.02
C TYR A 66 -10.69 -0.36 -5.82
N ARG A 67 -10.97 0.34 -6.91
CA ARG A 67 -11.74 1.59 -6.88
C ARG A 67 -13.20 1.27 -7.20
N GLU A 68 -14.03 1.23 -6.17
CA GLU A 68 -15.46 0.88 -6.30
C GLU A 68 -16.20 1.79 -7.28
N THR A 69 -15.85 3.07 -7.33
CA THR A 69 -16.49 4.04 -8.25
C THR A 69 -16.22 3.77 -9.73
N LEU A 70 -15.12 3.08 -10.05
CA LEU A 70 -14.80 2.64 -11.41
C LEU A 70 -15.09 1.15 -11.64
N GLY A 71 -15.24 0.37 -10.57
CA GLY A 71 -15.42 -1.07 -10.65
C GLY A 71 -14.16 -1.83 -11.09
N GLU A 72 -12.97 -1.27 -10.87
CA GLU A 72 -11.71 -1.85 -11.37
C GLU A 72 -10.53 -1.70 -10.40
N TYR A 73 -9.49 -2.49 -10.67
CA TYR A 73 -8.19 -2.36 -10.01
C TYR A 73 -7.37 -1.25 -10.66
N THR A 74 -7.04 -0.22 -9.88
CA THR A 74 -6.29 0.94 -10.38
C THR A 74 -4.80 0.84 -10.10
N HIS A 75 -4.41 0.06 -9.10
CA HIS A 75 -3.02 -0.13 -8.69
C HIS A 75 -2.81 -1.59 -8.28
N GLN A 76 -1.67 -2.17 -8.64
CA GLN A 76 -1.34 -3.56 -8.31
C GLN A 76 -0.37 -3.62 -7.12
N LEU A 77 -0.69 -4.42 -6.10
CA LEU A 77 0.14 -4.57 -4.90
C LEU A 77 1.52 -5.14 -5.26
N HIS A 78 2.56 -4.57 -4.66
CA HIS A 78 3.92 -5.06 -4.73
C HIS A 78 4.37 -5.66 -3.40
N SER A 79 4.27 -4.88 -2.32
CA SER A 79 4.72 -5.29 -0.99
C SER A 79 4.06 -4.43 0.09
N ILE A 80 4.04 -4.92 1.33
CA ILE A 80 3.64 -4.16 2.50
C ILE A 80 4.82 -4.10 3.47
N LYS A 81 5.09 -2.91 4.02
CA LYS A 81 6.14 -2.68 5.01
C LYS A 81 5.56 -2.10 6.29
N SER A 82 6.00 -2.62 7.43
CA SER A 82 5.74 -2.00 8.72
C SER A 82 6.89 -1.08 9.08
N ILE A 83 6.59 0.20 9.27
CA ILE A 83 7.58 1.23 9.65
C ILE A 83 7.45 1.68 11.10
N LEU A 84 6.35 1.29 11.75
CA LEU A 84 6.11 1.56 13.16
C LEU A 84 6.48 0.27 13.90
N ASN A 85 7.47 0.32 14.78
CA ASN A 85 7.77 -0.83 15.62
C ASN A 85 6.54 -1.10 16.50
N HIS A 86 5.85 -2.20 16.22
CA HIS A 86 4.87 -2.79 17.11
C HIS A 86 5.62 -3.53 18.22
N THR A 87 6.40 -2.79 19.02
CA THR A 87 6.76 -3.27 20.35
C THR A 87 5.45 -3.55 21.07
N GLU A 88 5.28 -4.80 21.50
CA GLU A 88 4.09 -5.34 22.14
C GLU A 88 3.42 -4.31 23.06
N GLN A 89 2.11 -4.11 22.87
CA GLN A 89 1.24 -3.58 23.93
C GLN A 89 0.98 -4.67 24.95
#